data_AF-A0A7C3U6M1-F1
#
_entry.id   AF-A0A7C3U6M1-F1
#
_cell.length_a   1.000
_cell.length_b   1.000
_cell.length_c   1.000
_cell.angle_alpha   90.00
_cell.angle_beta   90.00
_cell.angle_gamma   90.00
#
_symmetry.space_group_name_H-M   'P 1'
#
loop_
_entity.id
_entity.type
_entity.pdbx_description
1 polymer ?
#
loop_
_entity_poly.entity_id
_entity_poly.type
_entity_poly.pdbx_seq_one_letter_code
_entity_poly.pdbx_strand_id
1 'polypeptide(L)'
;MRNGGWRRLSRLDKALFDCALELAKIRGRLENLNLMVRVAKIVFKLKATFKSEALKAGVAKAWMLKRLYALKGVFNWAPRLREWLNEPGYVLWLGLTEIYK
;
A
#
# COMPACT_ATOMS: atom_id res chain seq x y z
N MET A 1 -4.64 15.43 -14.52
CA MET A 1 -4.74 14.21 -13.68
C MET A 1 -5.32 14.57 -12.30
N ARG A 2 -6.49 14.03 -11.93
CA ARG A 2 -7.16 14.24 -10.63
C ARG A 2 -6.78 13.14 -9.61
N ASN A 3 -5.49 12.89 -9.41
CA ASN A 3 -5.03 11.93 -8.38
C ASN A 3 -4.57 12.69 -7.13
N GLY A 4 -5.20 12.44 -5.99
CA GLY A 4 -4.70 12.91 -4.68
C GLY A 4 -3.26 12.46 -4.40
N GLY A 5 -2.87 11.31 -4.96
CA GLY A 5 -1.49 10.81 -4.93
C GLY A 5 -0.47 11.74 -5.60
N TRP A 6 -0.86 12.52 -6.64
CA TRP A 6 0.04 13.49 -7.28
C TRP A 6 0.44 14.60 -6.32
N ARG A 7 -0.45 15.03 -5.42
CA ARG A 7 -0.13 16.05 -4.40
C ARG A 7 0.89 15.55 -3.38
N ARG A 8 0.88 14.25 -3.07
CA ARG A 8 1.78 13.60 -2.09
C ARG A 8 3.18 13.31 -2.63
N LEU A 9 3.40 13.38 -3.94
CA LEU A 9 4.74 13.21 -4.53
C LEU A 9 5.66 14.41 -4.23
N SER A 10 6.94 14.12 -4.01
CA SER A 10 7.97 15.15 -3.89
C SER A 10 8.18 15.89 -5.22
N ARG A 11 8.81 17.06 -5.19
CA ARG A 11 9.15 17.80 -6.43
C ARG A 11 10.05 16.97 -7.35
N LEU A 12 11.00 16.22 -6.78
CA LEU A 12 11.90 15.34 -7.52
C LEU A 12 11.16 14.16 -8.17
N ASP A 13 10.22 13.54 -7.44
CA ASP A 13 9.42 12.43 -7.97
C ASP A 13 8.57 12.89 -9.15
N LYS A 14 7.99 14.10 -9.08
CA LYS A 14 7.23 14.69 -10.19
C LYS A 14 8.12 14.92 -11.41
N ALA A 15 9.23 15.63 -11.22
CA ALA A 15 10.16 15.92 -12.31
C ALA A 15 10.69 14.65 -12.98
N LEU A 16 11.08 13.64 -12.18
CA LEU A 16 11.56 12.37 -12.71
C LEU A 16 10.47 11.63 -13.52
N PHE A 17 9.22 11.63 -13.01
CA PHE A 17 8.11 11.01 -13.71
C PHE A 17 7.80 11.73 -15.04
N ASP A 18 7.77 13.05 -15.04
CA ASP A 18 7.52 13.86 -16.24
C ASP A 18 8.62 13.64 -17.29
N CYS A 19 9.90 13.70 -16.88
CA CYS A 19 11.03 13.42 -17.79
C CYS A 19 10.99 11.99 -18.34
N ALA A 20 10.70 11.00 -17.51
CA ALA A 20 10.61 9.60 -17.93
C ALA A 20 9.43 9.39 -18.89
N LEU A 21 8.31 10.07 -18.67
CA LEU A 21 7.14 10.00 -19.52
C LEU A 21 7.42 10.61 -20.90
N GLU A 22 8.04 11.79 -20.95
CA GLU A 22 8.46 12.40 -22.23
C GLU A 22 9.47 11.53 -22.98
N LEU A 23 10.46 10.99 -22.28
CA LEU A 23 11.44 10.07 -22.88
C LEU A 23 10.76 8.80 -23.44
N ALA A 24 9.80 8.24 -22.71
CA ALA A 24 9.06 7.07 -23.14
C ALA A 24 8.14 7.38 -24.35
N LYS A 25 7.56 8.58 -24.44
CA LYS A 25 6.80 9.00 -25.64
C LYS A 25 7.69 9.09 -26.87
N ILE A 26 8.91 9.60 -26.72
CA ILE A 26 9.85 9.77 -27.84
C ILE A 26 10.46 8.43 -28.28
N ARG A 27 10.87 7.59 -27.31
CA ARG A 27 11.63 6.35 -27.58
C ARG A 27 10.80 5.07 -27.53
N GLY A 28 9.54 5.14 -27.11
CA GLY A 28 8.64 4.00 -26.91
C GLY A 28 8.96 3.12 -25.69
N ARG A 29 10.18 3.16 -25.15
CA ARG A 29 10.60 2.35 -23.99
C ARG A 29 11.69 3.00 -23.15
N LEU A 30 11.77 2.56 -21.88
CA LEU A 30 12.88 2.85 -20.97
C LEU A 30 13.77 1.60 -20.87
N GLU A 31 15.02 1.69 -21.32
CA GLU A 31 15.94 0.54 -21.29
C GLU A 31 16.75 0.44 -19.99
N ASN A 32 16.92 1.57 -19.29
CA ASN A 32 17.67 1.59 -18.04
C ASN A 32 16.83 1.03 -16.88
N LEU A 33 17.20 -0.16 -16.41
CA LEU A 33 16.52 -0.87 -15.31
C LEU A 33 16.45 -0.05 -14.01
N ASN A 34 17.52 0.67 -13.64
CA ASN A 34 17.52 1.50 -12.44
C ASN A 34 16.50 2.64 -12.56
N LEU A 35 16.44 3.28 -13.74
CA LEU A 35 15.44 4.29 -14.04
C LEU A 35 14.02 3.70 -13.97
N MET A 36 13.80 2.53 -14.57
CA MET A 36 12.51 1.83 -14.50
C MET A 36 12.07 1.55 -13.07
N VAL A 37 12.97 1.05 -12.21
CA VAL A 37 12.66 0.79 -10.80
C VAL A 37 12.26 2.07 -10.06
N ARG A 38 12.95 3.18 -10.31
CA ARG A 38 12.61 4.49 -9.70
C ARG A 38 11.25 4.99 -10.18
N VAL A 39 10.99 4.94 -11.48
CA VAL A 39 9.69 5.35 -12.06
C VAL A 39 8.56 4.44 -11.58
N ALA A 40 8.79 3.13 -11.50
CA ALA A 40 7.81 2.18 -10.96
C ALA A 40 7.43 2.51 -9.52
N LYS A 41 8.40 2.88 -8.65
CA LYS A 41 8.10 3.34 -7.29
C LYS A 41 7.17 4.55 -7.29
N ILE A 42 7.36 5.51 -8.20
CA ILE A 42 6.49 6.68 -8.33
C ILE A 42 5.09 6.26 -8.80
N VAL A 43 4.99 5.36 -9.78
CA VAL A 43 3.71 4.80 -10.24
C VAL A 43 2.98 4.09 -9.10
N PHE A 44 3.70 3.33 -8.26
CA PHE A 44 3.09 2.71 -7.08
C PHE A 44 2.56 3.74 -6.09
N LYS A 45 3.27 4.84 -5.85
CA LYS A 45 2.77 5.95 -5.02
C LYS A 45 1.54 6.61 -5.64
N LEU A 46 1.49 6.74 -6.97
CA LEU A 46 0.33 7.31 -7.67
C LEU A 46 -0.90 6.39 -7.64
N LYS A 47 -0.69 5.08 -7.67
CA LYS A 47 -1.75 4.07 -7.55
C LYS A 47 -2.17 3.82 -6.09
N ALA A 48 -1.33 4.19 -5.12
CA ALA A 48 -1.66 4.10 -3.71
C ALA A 48 -2.79 5.09 -3.37
N THR A 49 -3.97 4.53 -3.14
CA THR A 49 -5.10 5.25 -2.56
C THR A 49 -5.08 5.08 -1.05
N PHE A 50 -5.67 6.04 -0.32
CA PHE A 50 -5.85 5.93 1.13
C PHE A 50 -6.48 4.59 1.53
N LYS A 51 -7.51 4.15 0.80
CA LYS A 51 -8.14 2.83 1.00
C LYS A 51 -7.15 1.67 0.81
N SER A 52 -6.30 1.72 -0.21
CA SER A 52 -5.30 0.67 -0.45
C SER A 52 -4.18 0.66 0.59
N GLU A 53 -3.80 1.82 1.12
CA GLU A 53 -2.83 1.94 2.21
C GLU A 53 -3.43 1.38 3.51
N ALA A 54 -4.67 1.76 3.83
CA ALA A 54 -5.40 1.20 4.96
C ALA A 54 -5.51 -0.32 4.85
N LEU A 55 -5.93 -0.84 3.70
CA LEU A 55 -6.04 -2.29 3.53
C LEU A 55 -4.70 -3.02 3.72
N LYS A 56 -3.59 -2.46 3.20
CA LYS A 56 -2.24 -3.03 3.42
C LYS A 56 -1.85 -3.05 4.90
N ALA A 57 -2.04 -1.93 5.59
CA ALA A 57 -1.77 -1.83 7.03
C ALA A 57 -2.63 -2.82 7.84
N GLY A 58 -3.91 -2.93 7.46
CA GLY A 58 -4.87 -3.82 8.08
C GLY A 58 -4.51 -5.30 7.92
N VAL A 59 -4.12 -5.72 6.72
CA VAL A 59 -3.67 -7.10 6.46
C VAL A 59 -2.43 -7.43 7.29
N ALA A 60 -1.44 -6.53 7.31
CA ALA A 60 -0.23 -6.71 8.10
C ALA A 60 -0.56 -6.86 9.60
N LYS A 61 -1.44 -5.99 10.11
CA LYS A 61 -1.91 -6.04 11.50
C LYS A 61 -2.67 -7.32 11.81
N ALA A 62 -3.60 -7.71 10.95
CA ALA A 62 -4.39 -8.92 11.12
C ALA A 62 -3.51 -10.17 11.14
N TRP A 63 -2.47 -10.22 10.29
CA TRP A 63 -1.51 -11.34 10.27
C TRP A 63 -0.68 -11.41 11.55
N MET A 64 -0.17 -10.26 12.02
CA MET A 64 0.53 -10.16 13.31
C MET A 64 -0.36 -10.64 14.47
N LEU A 65 -1.61 -10.18 14.52
CA LEU A 65 -2.58 -10.57 15.55
C LEU A 65 -2.89 -12.05 15.49
N LYS A 66 -3.10 -12.64 14.30
CA LYS A 66 -3.32 -14.09 14.16
C LYS A 66 -2.20 -14.90 14.79
N ARG A 67 -0.94 -14.54 14.51
CA ARG A 67 0.22 -15.22 15.08
C ARG A 67 0.26 -15.09 16.60
N LEU A 68 0.08 -13.88 17.12
CA LEU A 68 0.13 -13.60 18.55
C LEU A 68 -1.01 -14.30 19.32
N TYR A 69 -2.22 -14.27 18.77
CA TYR A 69 -3.41 -14.87 19.37
C TYR A 69 -3.37 -16.39 19.34
N ALA A 70 -2.82 -16.99 18.29
CA ALA A 70 -2.55 -18.43 18.26
C ALA A 70 -1.56 -18.84 19.37
N LEU A 71 -0.45 -18.12 19.49
CA LEU A 71 0.56 -18.38 20.53
C LEU A 71 0.02 -18.24 21.95
N LYS A 72 -0.87 -17.26 22.18
CA LYS A 72 -1.48 -17.01 23.50
C LYS A 72 -2.76 -17.81 23.76
N GLY A 73 -3.15 -18.73 22.88
CA GLY A 73 -4.38 -19.52 23.04
C GLY A 73 -5.67 -18.71 23.01
N VAL A 74 -5.65 -17.48 22.47
CA VAL A 74 -6.81 -16.57 22.46
C VAL A 74 -7.98 -17.15 21.66
N PHE A 75 -7.68 -17.89 20.59
CA PHE A 75 -8.72 -18.51 19.78
C PHE A 75 -9.45 -19.66 20.49
N ASN A 76 -8.95 -20.16 21.63
CA ASN A 76 -9.64 -21.19 22.41
C ASN A 76 -10.85 -20.62 23.14
N TRP A 77 -10.72 -19.41 23.69
CA TRP A 77 -11.82 -18.75 24.42
C TRP A 77 -12.57 -17.72 23.56
N ALA A 78 -11.96 -17.22 22.48
CA ALA A 78 -12.57 -16.31 21.51
C ALA A 78 -12.42 -16.83 20.06
N PRO A 79 -13.10 -17.94 19.70
CA PRO A 79 -12.97 -18.54 18.37
C PRO A 79 -13.44 -17.62 17.24
N ARG A 80 -14.50 -16.82 17.46
CA ARG A 80 -15.04 -15.86 16.49
C ARG A 80 -14.03 -14.80 16.05
N LEU A 81 -13.04 -14.49 16.89
CA LEU A 81 -12.00 -13.52 16.55
C LEU A 81 -11.14 -13.98 15.36
N ARG A 82 -11.06 -15.30 15.13
CA ARG A 82 -10.38 -15.87 13.97
C ARG A 82 -11.10 -15.51 12.67
N GLU A 83 -12.43 -15.52 12.69
CA GLU A 83 -13.28 -15.15 11.55
C GLU A 83 -13.17 -13.66 11.26
N TRP A 84 -13.25 -12.82 12.31
CA TRP A 84 -13.12 -11.37 12.19
C TRP A 84 -11.78 -10.98 11.55
N LEU A 85 -10.67 -11.62 11.93
CA LEU A 85 -9.35 -11.37 11.32
C LEU A 85 -9.22 -11.83 9.85
N ASN A 86 -10.23 -12.49 9.29
CA ASN A 86 -10.36 -12.78 7.87
C ASN A 86 -11.40 -11.89 7.17
N GLU A 87 -12.25 -11.20 7.93
CA GLU A 87 -13.33 -10.39 7.39
C GLU A 87 -12.79 -9.09 6.79
N PRO A 88 -13.09 -8.77 5.52
CA PRO A 88 -12.57 -7.58 4.85
C PRO A 88 -12.89 -6.26 5.57
N GLY A 89 -14.08 -6.14 6.16
CA GLY A 89 -14.51 -4.95 6.90
C GLY A 89 -13.66 -4.71 8.15
N TYR A 90 -13.45 -5.77 8.94
CA TYR A 90 -12.63 -5.71 10.15
C TYR A 90 -11.15 -5.47 9.83
N VAL A 91 -10.62 -6.11 8.79
CA VAL A 91 -9.25 -5.89 8.32
C VAL A 91 -9.05 -4.43 7.88
N LEU A 92 -10.01 -3.86 7.14
CA LEU A 92 -9.95 -2.45 6.76
C LEU A 92 -9.97 -1.52 7.99
N TRP A 93 -10.82 -1.80 8.98
CA TRP A 93 -10.87 -1.05 10.24
C TRP A 93 -9.55 -1.11 11.02
N LEU A 94 -8.91 -2.30 11.11
CA LEU A 94 -7.57 -2.45 11.68
C LEU A 94 -6.53 -1.60 10.94
N GLY A 95 -6.68 -1.50 9.62
CA GLY A 95 -5.82 -0.68 8.78
C GLY A 95 -5.97 0.81 9.02
N LEU A 96 -7.20 1.29 9.15
CA LEU A 96 -7.49 2.68 9.47
C LEU A 96 -6.92 3.04 10.85
N THR A 97 -7.16 2.21 11.86
CA THR A 97 -6.65 2.46 13.22
C THR A 97 -5.12 2.45 13.32
N GLU A 98 -4.42 1.75 12.43
CA GLU A 98 -2.94 1.79 12.38
C GLU A 98 -2.41 3.04 11.65
N ILE A 99 -3.17 3.60 10.69
CA ILE A 99 -2.77 4.84 9.98
C ILE A 99 -2.98 6.10 10.83
N TYR A 100 -3.98 6.11 11.71
CA TYR A 100 -4.31 7.26 12.58
C TYR A 100 -3.56 7.27 13.92
N LYS A 101 -2.57 6.40 14.13
CA LYS A 101 -1.66 6.44 15.28
C LYS A 101 -0.59 7.50 15.12
#